data_AF-A0ABD0RQM6-F1
#
_entry.id   AF-A0ABD0RQM6-F1
#
_cell.length_a   1.000
_cell.length_b   1.000
_cell.length_c   1.000
_cell.angle_alpha   90.00
_cell.angle_beta   90.00
_cell.angle_gamma   90.00
#
_symmetry.space_group_name_H-M   'P 1'
#
loop_
_entity.id
_entity.type
_entity.pdbx_description
1 polymer ?
#
loop_
_entity_poly.entity_id
_entity_poly.type
_entity_poly.pdbx_seq_one_letter_code
_entity_poly.pdbx_strand_id
1 'polypeptide(L)'
;MKNVARLINERKRRLENIDKIAQWQSSIEDWEGEDILSRSSDLIFSGDLTKISQPQAKGQQRMFFLFDHQLVFCKKDLLRRDILYYKGRLDMDQMQVVDVEDGKDKDFNVSVKNALKLCSPGGEEVHLLCAKKPEQKQRWLRAFADEREQVQHDLET
;
A
#
# COMPACT_ATOMS: atom_id res chain seq x y z
N MET A 1 -16.90 -26.54 -8.40
CA MET A 1 -15.82 -26.61 -9.42
C MET A 1 -15.13 -25.27 -9.72
N LYS A 2 -15.82 -24.12 -9.74
CA LYS A 2 -15.19 -22.81 -10.03
C LYS A 2 -14.09 -22.39 -9.04
N ASN A 3 -14.23 -22.71 -7.76
CA ASN A 3 -13.26 -22.30 -6.73
C ASN A 3 -11.91 -23.03 -6.87
N VAL A 4 -11.89 -24.32 -7.18
CA VAL A 4 -10.63 -25.08 -7.35
C VAL A 4 -9.84 -24.59 -8.56
N ALA A 5 -10.51 -24.31 -9.68
CA ALA A 5 -9.86 -23.75 -10.86
C ALA A 5 -9.30 -22.33 -10.61
N ARG A 6 -10.00 -21.52 -9.82
CA ARG A 6 -9.54 -20.20 -9.39
C ARG A 6 -8.26 -20.30 -8.55
N LEU A 7 -8.26 -21.19 -7.54
CA LEU A 7 -7.10 -21.40 -6.65
C LEU A 7 -5.85 -21.87 -7.40
N ILE A 8 -6.02 -22.80 -8.36
CA ILE A 8 -4.91 -23.26 -9.20
C ILE A 8 -4.35 -22.11 -10.05
N ASN A 9 -5.22 -21.28 -10.61
CA ASN A 9 -4.81 -20.15 -11.45
C ASN A 9 -4.12 -19.04 -10.64
N GLU A 10 -4.64 -18.75 -9.44
CA GLU A 10 -4.02 -17.80 -8.49
C GLU A 10 -2.64 -18.28 -8.05
N ARG A 11 -2.49 -19.57 -7.68
CA ARG A 11 -1.20 -20.15 -7.28
C ARG A 11 -0.17 -20.06 -8.41
N LYS A 12 -0.58 -20.34 -9.65
CA LYS A 12 0.30 -20.22 -10.82
C LYS A 12 0.70 -18.76 -11.09
N ARG A 13 -0.27 -17.83 -11.02
CA ARG A 13 -0.02 -16.39 -11.18
C ARG A 13 0.98 -15.88 -10.14
N ARG A 14 0.86 -16.29 -8.88
CA ARG A 14 1.78 -15.88 -7.80
C ARG A 14 3.21 -16.35 -8.07
N LEU A 15 3.39 -17.61 -8.49
CA LEU A 15 4.72 -18.11 -8.87
C LEU A 15 5.36 -17.29 -10.01
N GLU A 16 4.57 -16.91 -11.02
CA GLU A 16 5.02 -16.05 -12.12
C GLU A 16 5.27 -14.58 -11.70
N ASN A 17 4.77 -14.17 -10.53
CA ASN A 17 4.96 -12.83 -9.98
C ASN A 17 6.20 -12.72 -9.09
N ILE A 18 6.72 -13.83 -8.54
CA ILE A 18 7.92 -13.84 -7.68
C ILE A 18 9.09 -13.13 -8.37
N ASP A 19 9.43 -13.56 -9.59
CA ASP A 19 10.55 -12.96 -10.34
C ASP A 19 10.31 -11.48 -10.65
N LYS A 20 9.06 -11.09 -10.92
CA LYS A 20 8.70 -9.70 -11.20
C LYS A 20 8.87 -8.83 -9.95
N ILE A 21 8.52 -9.34 -8.77
CA ILE A 21 8.68 -8.62 -7.50
C ILE A 21 10.16 -8.47 -7.18
N ALA A 22 10.97 -9.51 -7.33
CA ALA A 22 12.42 -9.44 -7.13
C ALA A 22 13.08 -8.43 -8.08
N GLN A 23 12.74 -8.48 -9.37
CA GLN A 23 13.22 -7.52 -10.37
C GLN A 23 12.74 -6.09 -10.10
N TRP A 24 11.50 -5.94 -9.65
CA TRP A 24 10.98 -4.64 -9.27
C TRP A 24 11.74 -4.08 -8.07
N GLN A 25 11.96 -4.88 -7.02
CA GLN A 25 12.69 -4.44 -5.83
C GLN A 25 14.12 -4.02 -6.17
N SER A 26 14.84 -4.77 -7.02
CA SER A 26 16.21 -4.42 -7.42
C SER A 26 16.29 -3.14 -8.26
N SER A 27 15.17 -2.67 -8.82
CA SER A 27 15.08 -1.38 -9.51
C SER A 27 14.82 -0.19 -8.57
N ILE A 28 14.56 -0.43 -7.28
CA ILE A 28 14.33 0.61 -6.28
C ILE A 28 15.66 1.04 -5.65
N GLU A 29 15.94 2.33 -5.75
CA GLU A 29 17.12 2.96 -5.14
C GLU A 29 16.96 3.13 -3.62
N ASP A 30 18.07 3.13 -2.90
CA ASP A 30 18.15 3.27 -1.43
C ASP A 30 17.28 2.25 -0.66
N TRP A 31 17.18 1.00 -1.15
CA TRP A 31 16.39 -0.03 -0.48
C TRP A 31 16.88 -0.32 0.93
N GLU A 32 15.96 -0.35 1.90
CA GLU A 32 16.24 -0.69 3.30
C GLU A 32 15.26 -1.76 3.82
N GLY A 33 15.78 -2.65 4.67
CA GLY A 33 15.03 -3.75 5.27
C GLY A 33 15.05 -5.03 4.44
N GLU A 34 14.20 -5.98 4.80
CA GLU A 34 14.15 -7.31 4.18
C GLU A 34 13.55 -7.28 2.77
N ASP A 35 13.83 -8.33 1.99
CA ASP A 35 13.23 -8.54 0.68
C ASP A 35 11.71 -8.66 0.77
N ILE A 36 10.98 -8.13 -0.21
CA ILE A 36 9.52 -8.24 -0.25
C ILE A 36 9.06 -9.68 -0.24
N LEU A 37 9.78 -10.54 -0.95
CA LEU A 37 9.50 -11.98 -1.04
C LEU A 37 9.66 -12.75 0.27
N SER A 38 10.24 -12.15 1.31
CA SER A 38 10.30 -12.76 2.64
C SER A 38 8.93 -12.90 3.31
N ARG A 39 7.99 -12.01 2.98
CA ARG A 39 6.65 -11.93 3.59
C ARG A 39 5.51 -11.82 2.60
N SER A 40 5.80 -11.44 1.35
CA SER A 40 4.80 -11.14 0.33
C SER A 40 5.04 -11.96 -0.93
N SER A 41 3.98 -12.24 -1.66
CA SER A 41 4.00 -13.05 -2.87
C SER A 41 3.24 -12.42 -4.04
N ASP A 42 2.50 -11.32 -3.81
CA ASP A 42 1.68 -10.71 -4.84
C ASP A 42 1.60 -9.18 -4.69
N LEU A 43 1.69 -8.47 -5.83
CA LEU A 43 1.42 -7.03 -5.87
C LEU A 43 -0.07 -6.82 -6.21
N ILE A 44 -0.83 -6.32 -5.24
CA ILE A 44 -2.29 -6.20 -5.33
C ILE A 44 -2.66 -4.89 -6.00
N PHE A 45 -2.01 -3.79 -5.59
CA PHE A 45 -2.30 -2.49 -6.16
C PHE A 45 -1.11 -1.54 -6.09
N SER A 46 -1.04 -0.58 -7.02
CA SER A 46 -0.04 0.47 -6.97
C SER A 46 -0.59 1.78 -7.52
N GLY A 47 -0.10 2.90 -7.00
CA GLY A 47 -0.53 4.23 -7.45
C GLY A 47 0.03 5.39 -6.63
N ASP A 48 -0.11 6.59 -7.16
CA ASP A 48 0.32 7.81 -6.46
C ASP A 48 -0.72 8.25 -5.42
N LEU A 49 -0.27 8.50 -4.19
CA LEU A 49 -1.03 9.16 -3.14
C LEU A 49 -0.21 10.29 -2.53
N THR A 50 -0.89 11.23 -1.86
CA THR A 50 -0.24 12.24 -1.03
C THR A 50 -0.24 11.76 0.41
N LYS A 51 0.94 11.43 0.95
CA LYS A 51 1.13 11.10 2.36
C LYS A 51 1.26 12.37 3.17
N ILE A 52 0.47 12.52 4.22
CA ILE A 52 0.61 13.60 5.20
C ILE A 52 1.19 12.97 6.47
N SER A 53 2.35 13.47 6.89
CA SER A 53 3.00 13.06 8.14
C SER A 53 3.04 14.21 9.14
N GLN A 54 2.86 13.88 10.41
CA GLN A 54 3.15 14.81 11.50
C GLN A 54 4.67 14.92 11.71
N PRO A 55 5.19 16.04 12.27
CA PRO A 55 4.47 17.25 12.69
C PRO A 55 4.29 18.29 11.57
N GLN A 56 4.90 18.08 10.40
CA GLN A 56 5.05 19.15 9.39
C GLN A 56 3.78 19.42 8.55
N ALA A 57 2.71 18.63 8.71
CA ALA A 57 1.43 18.76 8.00
C ALA A 57 1.55 18.89 6.46
N LYS A 58 2.73 18.63 5.91
CA LYS A 58 3.06 18.86 4.51
C LYS A 58 2.81 17.58 3.74
N GLY A 59 1.91 17.67 2.76
CA GLY A 59 1.66 16.58 1.84
C GLY A 59 2.91 16.24 1.01
N GLN A 60 3.27 14.97 1.01
CA GLN A 60 4.37 14.41 0.25
C GLN A 60 3.80 13.45 -0.79
N GLN A 61 4.02 13.72 -2.08
CA GLN A 61 3.65 12.78 -3.14
C GLN A 61 4.56 11.55 -3.06
N ARG A 62 3.94 10.37 -3.01
CA ARG A 62 4.62 9.07 -2.97
C ARG A 62 3.91 8.10 -3.90
N MET A 63 4.69 7.24 -4.53
CA MET A 63 4.19 6.08 -5.25
C MET A 63 4.09 4.93 -4.25
N PHE A 64 2.88 4.39 -4.07
CA PHE A 64 2.60 3.30 -3.15
C PHE A 64 2.45 1.99 -3.91
N PHE A 65 2.90 0.90 -3.27
CA PHE A 65 2.84 -0.47 -3.76
C PHE A 65 2.31 -1.35 -2.63
N LEU A 66 1.06 -1.77 -2.75
CA LEU A 66 0.37 -2.65 -1.80
C LEU A 66 0.63 -4.10 -2.21
N PHE A 67 1.40 -4.79 -1.39
CA PHE A 67 1.58 -6.23 -1.45
C PHE A 67 0.70 -6.89 -0.37
N ASP A 68 0.54 -8.21 -0.45
CA ASP A 68 0.09 -8.99 0.70
C ASP A 68 1.00 -8.75 1.90
N HIS A 69 0.43 -8.51 3.09
CA HIS A 69 1.10 -8.22 4.36
C HIS A 69 1.82 -6.86 4.49
N GLN A 70 2.15 -6.15 3.41
CA GLN A 70 2.92 -4.91 3.53
C GLN A 70 2.63 -3.87 2.45
N LEU A 71 2.72 -2.60 2.82
CA LEU A 71 2.59 -1.45 1.92
C LEU A 71 3.92 -0.71 1.82
N VAL A 72 4.55 -0.70 0.64
CA VAL A 72 5.79 0.03 0.38
C VAL A 72 5.49 1.38 -0.26
N PHE A 73 6.25 2.41 0.07
CA PHE A 73 6.13 3.71 -0.60
C PHE A 73 7.48 4.32 -0.98
N CYS A 74 7.53 4.83 -2.21
CA CYS A 74 8.72 5.39 -2.82
C CYS A 74 8.51 6.85 -3.23
N LYS A 75 9.60 7.60 -3.33
CA LYS A 75 9.64 8.94 -3.92
C LYS A 75 10.13 8.83 -5.37
N LYS A 76 9.39 9.39 -6.32
CA LYS A 76 9.84 9.54 -7.71
C LYS A 76 10.97 10.54 -7.81
N ASP A 77 11.99 10.25 -8.61
CA ASP A 77 13.02 11.23 -8.96
C ASP A 77 12.39 12.46 -9.63
N LEU A 78 13.00 13.63 -9.43
CA LEU A 78 12.49 14.89 -9.94
C LEU A 78 12.59 14.99 -11.47
N LEU A 79 13.65 14.42 -12.06
CA LEU A 79 13.94 14.49 -13.48
C LEU A 79 13.58 13.18 -14.19
N ARG A 80 13.82 12.04 -13.54
CA ARG A 80 13.63 10.70 -14.09
C ARG A 80 12.50 9.95 -13.41
N ARG A 81 11.26 10.16 -13.84
CA ARG A 81 10.05 9.60 -13.17
C ARG A 81 10.01 8.06 -13.11
N ASP A 82 10.84 7.38 -13.90
CA ASP A 82 11.09 5.94 -13.89
C ASP A 82 11.92 5.49 -12.67
N ILE A 83 12.75 6.36 -12.10
CA ILE A 83 13.54 6.07 -10.90
C ILE A 83 12.72 6.33 -9.64
N LEU A 84 12.75 5.34 -8.74
CA LEU A 84 12.04 5.35 -7.46
C LEU A 84 13.04 5.16 -6.32
N TYR A 85 13.00 6.05 -5.34
CA TYR A 85 13.78 5.92 -4.10
C TYR A 85 12.88 5.41 -2.98
N TYR A 86 13.30 4.34 -2.31
CA TYR A 86 12.60 3.81 -1.14
C TYR A 86 12.47 4.89 -0.06
N LYS A 87 11.31 4.94 0.60
CA LYS A 87 11.05 5.87 1.71
C LYS A 87 10.43 5.21 2.95
N GLY A 88 10.07 3.94 2.85
CA GLY A 88 9.52 3.18 3.97
C GLY A 88 8.53 2.13 3.53
N ARG A 89 8.13 1.32 4.51
CA ARG A 89 7.09 0.31 4.41
C ARG A 89 6.23 0.32 5.66
N LEU A 90 5.01 -0.20 5.56
CA LEU A 90 4.08 -0.41 6.66
C LEU A 90 3.67 -1.88 6.72
N ASP A 91 3.64 -2.44 7.92
CA ASP A 91 3.09 -3.78 8.15
C ASP A 91 1.56 -3.68 8.15
N MET A 92 0.93 -4.24 7.12
CA MET A 92 -0.53 -4.17 6.95
C MET A 92 -1.27 -5.10 7.90
N ASP A 93 -0.59 -6.10 8.48
CA ASP A 93 -1.17 -6.98 9.50
C ASP A 93 -1.42 -6.25 10.82
N GLN A 94 -0.70 -5.15 11.04
CA GLN A 94 -0.81 -4.30 12.21
C GLN A 94 -1.49 -2.96 11.90
N MET A 95 -2.21 -2.84 10.79
CA MET A 95 -2.85 -1.59 10.37
C MET A 95 -4.33 -1.79 10.07
N GLN A 96 -5.16 -0.87 10.56
CA GLN A 96 -6.56 -0.72 10.19
C GLN A 96 -6.72 0.40 9.18
N VAL A 97 -7.44 0.13 8.10
CA VAL A 97 -7.80 1.13 7.09
C VAL A 97 -9.09 1.81 7.50
N VAL A 98 -9.07 3.14 7.61
CA VAL A 98 -10.22 3.96 7.97
C VAL A 98 -10.53 4.92 6.83
N ASP A 99 -11.76 4.84 6.31
CA ASP A 99 -12.25 5.82 5.34
C ASP A 99 -12.45 7.19 6.02
N VAL A 100 -11.93 8.26 5.41
CA VAL A 100 -12.00 9.63 5.94
C VAL A 100 -12.85 10.50 5.03
N GLU A 101 -13.88 11.12 5.61
CA GLU A 101 -14.74 12.09 4.92
C GLU A 101 -13.98 13.38 4.59
N ASP A 102 -14.40 14.03 3.50
CA ASP A 102 -13.87 15.33 3.10
C ASP A 102 -14.18 16.38 4.17
N GLY A 103 -13.16 17.12 4.60
CA GLY A 103 -13.34 18.10 5.67
C GLY A 103 -12.06 18.31 6.46
N LYS A 104 -12.22 18.78 7.70
CA LYS A 104 -11.11 19.04 8.61
C LYS A 104 -10.78 17.78 9.40
N ASP A 105 -9.58 17.25 9.20
CA ASP A 105 -9.09 16.11 9.94
C ASP A 105 -8.73 16.51 11.39
N LYS A 106 -9.23 15.76 12.37
CA LYS A 106 -9.03 16.07 13.79
C LYS A 106 -7.62 15.77 14.28
N ASP A 107 -7.01 14.71 13.76
CA ASP A 107 -5.70 14.25 14.24
C ASP A 107 -4.59 15.11 13.64
N PHE A 108 -4.72 15.49 12.37
CA PHE A 108 -3.71 16.28 11.65
C PHE A 108 -4.01 17.78 11.60
N ASN A 109 -5.21 18.22 12.02
CA ASN A 109 -5.66 19.62 11.96
C ASN A 109 -5.55 20.25 10.55
N VAL A 110 -5.68 19.44 9.50
CA VAL A 110 -5.60 19.87 8.09
C VAL A 110 -6.91 19.57 7.36
N SER A 111 -7.24 20.37 6.34
CA SER A 111 -8.34 20.04 5.45
C SER A 111 -7.91 18.97 4.45
N VAL A 112 -8.67 17.89 4.37
CA VAL A 112 -8.42 16.75 3.48
C VAL A 112 -9.56 16.58 2.49
N LYS A 113 -9.23 16.01 1.33
CA LYS A 113 -10.19 15.54 0.34
C LYS A 113 -9.74 14.19 -0.20
N ASN A 114 -10.70 13.31 -0.46
CA ASN A 114 -10.48 11.96 -0.94
C ASN A 114 -9.43 11.20 -0.09
N ALA A 115 -9.57 11.29 1.24
CA ALA A 115 -8.59 10.74 2.17
C ALA A 115 -8.99 9.38 2.76
N LEU A 116 -7.97 8.65 3.22
CA LEU A 116 -8.07 7.47 4.07
C LEU A 116 -6.93 7.50 5.09
N LYS A 117 -7.09 6.77 6.19
CA LYS A 117 -6.06 6.60 7.22
C LYS A 117 -5.66 5.14 7.35
N LEU A 118 -4.39 4.94 7.69
CA LEU A 118 -3.86 3.69 8.20
C LEU A 118 -3.52 3.91 9.66
N CYS A 119 -4.17 3.17 10.56
CA CYS A 119 -4.05 3.32 11.99
C CYS A 119 -3.59 2.00 12.63
N SER A 120 -2.56 2.06 13.46
CA SER A 120 -2.21 0.93 14.34
C SER A 120 -3.33 0.64 15.37
N PRO A 121 -3.50 -0.61 15.83
CA PRO A 121 -4.53 -1.02 16.81
C PRO A 121 -4.56 -0.29 18.16
N GLY A 122 -3.64 0.64 18.44
CA GLY A 122 -3.65 1.50 19.62
C GLY A 122 -3.67 3.00 19.32
N GLY A 123 -3.71 3.40 18.04
CA GLY A 123 -3.63 4.80 17.61
C GLY A 123 -2.26 5.45 17.77
N GLU A 124 -1.21 4.68 18.08
CA GLU A 124 0.16 5.18 18.26
C GLU A 124 0.75 5.67 16.94
N GLU A 125 0.50 4.91 15.87
CA GLU A 125 0.90 5.25 14.51
C GLU A 125 -0.33 5.49 13.62
N VAL A 126 -0.39 6.67 13.00
CA VAL A 126 -1.45 7.07 12.07
C VAL A 126 -0.82 7.69 10.81
N HIS A 127 -1.18 7.15 9.64
CA HIS A 127 -0.79 7.69 8.35
C HIS A 127 -2.00 8.19 7.58
N LEU A 128 -2.02 9.47 7.24
CA LEU A 128 -3.07 10.08 6.44
C LEU A 128 -2.66 10.11 4.97
N LEU A 129 -3.49 9.49 4.12
CA LEU A 129 -3.25 9.34 2.69
C LEU A 129 -4.37 9.98 1.89
N CYS A 130 -4.03 10.90 0.98
CA CYS A 130 -5.00 11.59 0.13
C CYS A 130 -4.85 11.20 -1.34
N ALA A 131 -5.94 10.75 -1.95
CA ALA A 131 -6.02 10.49 -3.38
C ALA A 131 -6.33 11.77 -4.17
N LYS A 132 -5.97 11.80 -5.45
CA LYS A 132 -6.27 12.96 -6.32
C LYS A 132 -7.74 13.03 -6.72
N LYS A 133 -8.38 11.86 -6.81
CA LYS A 133 -9.76 11.70 -7.29
C LYS A 133 -10.54 10.74 -6.39
N PRO A 134 -11.87 10.89 -6.26
CA PRO A 134 -12.69 9.99 -5.44
C PRO A 134 -12.65 8.55 -5.97
N GLU A 135 -12.62 8.34 -7.29
CA GLU A 135 -12.54 6.99 -7.86
C GLU A 135 -11.23 6.30 -7.50
N GLN A 136 -10.15 7.09 -7.40
CA GLN A 136 -8.84 6.58 -6.99
C GLN A 136 -8.87 6.17 -5.51
N LYS A 137 -9.49 6.97 -4.63
CA LYS A 137 -9.70 6.61 -3.22
C LYS A 137 -10.47 5.30 -3.10
N GLN A 138 -11.57 5.15 -3.83
CA GLN A 138 -12.39 3.93 -3.79
C GLN A 138 -11.62 2.69 -4.26
N ARG A 139 -10.77 2.83 -5.28
CA ARG A 139 -9.88 1.74 -5.72
C ARG A 139 -8.87 1.34 -4.63
N TRP A 140 -8.31 2.32 -3.91
CA TRP A 140 -7.41 2.03 -2.78
C TRP A 140 -8.14 1.32 -1.63
N LEU A 141 -9.32 1.82 -1.22
CA LEU A 141 -10.11 1.18 -0.17
C LEU A 141 -10.46 -0.27 -0.52
N ARG A 142 -10.87 -0.51 -1.78
CA ARG A 142 -11.11 -1.87 -2.27
C ARG A 142 -9.83 -2.72 -2.24
N ALA A 143 -8.72 -2.19 -2.73
CA ALA A 143 -7.45 -2.92 -2.74
C ALA A 143 -6.99 -3.33 -1.33
N PHE A 144 -7.18 -2.47 -0.32
CA PHE A 144 -6.90 -2.82 1.07
C PHE A 144 -7.85 -3.90 1.62
N ALA A 145 -9.13 -3.87 1.26
CA ALA A 145 -10.08 -4.91 1.63
C ALA A 145 -9.73 -6.26 0.96
N ASP A 146 -9.47 -6.25 -0.35
CA ASP A 146 -9.06 -7.42 -1.13
C ASP A 146 -7.77 -8.04 -0.55
N GLU A 147 -6.83 -7.20 -0.08
CA GLU A 147 -5.59 -7.64 0.56
C GLU A 147 -5.84 -8.36 1.89
N ARG A 148 -6.71 -7.84 2.75
CA ARG A 148 -7.09 -8.51 4.01
C ARG A 148 -7.84 -9.82 3.78
N GLU A 149 -8.75 -9.85 2.80
CA GLU A 149 -9.45 -11.08 2.41
C GLU A 149 -8.47 -12.13 1.89
N GLN A 150 -7.50 -11.72 1.06
CA GLN A 150 -6.47 -12.61 0.52
C GLN A 150 -5.60 -13.19 1.64
N VAL A 151 -5.08 -12.35 2.53
CA VAL A 151 -4.24 -12.79 3.66
C VAL A 151 -4.99 -13.76 4.56
N GLN A 152 -6.26 -13.47 4.86
CA GLN A 152 -7.08 -14.37 5.68
C GLN A 152 -7.27 -15.73 4.99
N HIS A 153 -7.57 -15.74 3.69
CA HIS A 153 -7.74 -16.98 2.93
C HIS A 153 -6.45 -17.81 2.87
N ASP A 154 -5.29 -17.15 2.74
CA ASP A 154 -3.98 -17.82 2.71
C ASP A 154 -3.60 -18.42 4.09
N LEU A 155 -4.11 -17.89 5.19
CA LEU A 155 -3.95 -18.47 6.53
C LEU A 155 -4.86 -19.68 6.78
N GLU A 156 -6.03 -19.70 6.14
CA GLU A 156 -7.03 -20.78 6.27
C GLU A 156 -6.75 -21.99 5.36
N THR A 157 -5.81 -21.88 4.43
CA THR A 157 -5.47 -22.90 3.40
C THR A 157 -4.06 -23.46 3.58
#